data_AF-A0A1E7FW73-F1
#
_entry.id   AF-A0A1E7FW73-F1
#
_cell.length_a   1.000
_cell.length_b   1.000
_cell.length_c   1.000
_cell.angle_alpha   90.00
_cell.angle_beta   90.00
_cell.angle_gamma   90.00
#
_symmetry.space_group_name_H-M   'P 1'
#
loop_
_entity.id
_entity.type
_entity.pdbx_description
1 polymer ?
#
loop_
_entity_poly.entity_id
_entity_poly.type
_entity_poly.pdbx_seq_one_letter_code
_entity_poly.pdbx_strand_id
1 'polypeptide(L)'
;MAGLGSTMAVGMDPDENCPLQCFNQGKCDFHDYTNEFYCDCPLTQGGGFQGIHCETPFLECTDGGRRAWRCMNGGMCKSGDTAEVCHCPDEFVGTRCEIFTGPVDGVPEIYDVAADSRQFSREAISIVTMASLVLAFACFSSGFLVGRRERSSPSVEFDSNCNSQSQVENTEPEFVDSQQDDEPPELSKDLQIT
;
A
#
# COMPACT_ATOMS: atom_id res chain seq x y z
N MET A 1 51.09 43.55 21.06
CA MET A 1 50.14 42.88 21.98
C MET A 1 48.99 42.38 21.11
N ALA A 2 48.90 41.06 20.93
CA ALA A 2 47.84 40.44 20.14
C ALA A 2 46.54 40.49 20.96
N GLY A 3 45.57 41.27 20.50
CA GLY A 3 44.20 41.22 21.01
C GLY A 3 43.50 40.05 20.35
N LEU A 4 43.18 39.04 21.15
CA LEU A 4 42.49 37.83 20.76
C LEU A 4 41.15 38.19 20.11
N GLY A 5 40.88 37.59 18.95
CA GLY A 5 39.59 37.66 18.28
C GLY A 5 38.52 37.01 19.15
N SER A 6 37.70 37.84 19.80
CA SER A 6 36.38 37.42 20.23
C SER A 6 35.50 37.42 19.00
N THR A 7 35.41 36.29 18.30
CA THR A 7 34.23 35.99 17.49
C THR A 7 33.06 35.95 18.47
N MET A 8 32.40 37.09 18.63
CA MET A 8 31.06 37.14 19.20
C MET A 8 30.25 36.15 18.36
N ALA A 9 29.83 35.03 18.95
CA ALA A 9 28.71 34.28 18.41
C ALA A 9 27.58 35.31 18.35
N VAL A 10 27.30 35.79 17.14
CA VAL A 10 26.14 36.62 16.87
C VAL A 10 24.98 35.83 17.43
N GLY A 11 24.27 36.40 18.42
CA GLY A 11 22.95 35.92 18.78
C GLY A 11 22.16 35.92 17.49
N MET A 12 21.98 34.74 16.91
CA MET A 12 21.08 34.58 15.79
C MET A 12 19.71 34.62 16.43
N ASP A 13 19.08 35.80 16.37
CA ASP A 13 17.66 35.93 16.67
C ASP A 13 16.94 34.88 15.80
N PRO A 14 16.32 33.84 16.40
CA PRO A 14 15.75 32.74 15.64
C PRO A 14 14.60 33.22 14.74
N ASP A 15 14.04 34.39 15.02
CA ASP A 15 13.00 35.02 14.21
C ASP A 15 13.50 35.63 12.89
N GLU A 16 14.81 35.91 12.75
CA GLU A 16 15.33 36.72 11.62
C GLU A 16 15.86 35.88 10.44
N ASN A 17 16.13 34.59 10.64
CA ASN A 17 16.62 33.71 9.57
C ASN A 17 15.95 32.33 9.61
N CYS A 18 14.69 32.28 9.14
CA CYS A 18 14.01 31.01 8.94
C CYS A 18 14.55 30.27 7.69
N PRO A 19 15.00 29.01 7.82
CA PRO A 19 15.43 28.18 6.70
C PRO A 19 14.28 27.46 5.96
N LEU A 20 13.07 27.40 6.55
CA LEU A 20 11.91 26.71 5.97
C LEU A 20 11.14 27.60 5.01
N GLN A 21 10.78 27.04 3.85
CA GLN A 21 9.84 27.66 2.93
C GLN A 21 8.42 27.22 3.27
N CYS A 22 7.64 28.08 3.91
CA CYS A 22 6.23 27.82 4.20
C CYS A 22 5.35 28.25 3.02
N PHE A 23 4.51 27.34 2.53
CA PHE A 23 3.55 27.59 1.46
C PHE A 23 2.21 28.10 2.01
N ASN A 24 1.30 28.48 1.12
CA ASN A 24 -0.10 28.79 1.44
C ASN A 24 -0.29 29.78 2.60
N GLN A 25 0.52 30.84 2.64
CA GLN A 25 0.53 31.86 3.69
C GLN A 25 0.94 31.34 5.08
N GLY A 26 1.60 30.18 5.16
CA GLY A 26 2.23 29.72 6.39
C GLY A 26 3.34 30.67 6.85
N LYS A 27 3.45 30.86 8.17
CA LYS A 27 4.50 31.68 8.79
C LYS A 27 5.55 30.75 9.37
N CYS A 28 6.81 30.99 9.08
CA CYS A 28 7.86 30.26 9.77
C CYS A 28 8.08 30.81 11.18
N ASP A 29 8.24 29.89 12.13
CA ASP A 29 8.46 30.21 13.53
C ASP A 29 9.49 29.24 14.15
N PHE A 30 10.02 29.58 15.31
CA PHE A 30 11.02 28.79 16.01
C PHE A 30 10.49 28.27 17.34
N HIS A 31 10.60 26.97 17.58
CA HIS A 31 10.09 26.34 18.78
C HIS A 31 11.19 26.22 19.85
N ASP A 32 11.16 27.11 20.85
CA ASP A 32 12.19 27.25 21.89
C ASP A 32 12.53 25.97 22.65
N TYR A 33 11.55 25.07 22.85
CA TYR A 33 11.76 23.84 23.62
C TYR A 33 12.44 22.72 22.82
N THR A 34 12.17 22.64 21.52
CA THR A 34 12.75 21.61 20.64
C THR A 34 13.98 22.13 19.91
N ASN A 35 14.18 23.45 19.89
CA ASN A 35 15.21 24.15 19.11
C ASN A 35 15.09 23.86 17.60
N GLU A 36 13.86 23.80 17.10
CA GLU A 36 13.54 23.47 15.71
C GLU A 36 12.67 24.54 15.07
N PHE A 37 12.91 24.81 13.78
CA PHE A 37 12.01 25.63 12.98
C PHE A 37 10.78 24.84 12.55
N TYR A 38 9.64 25.49 12.46
CA TYR A 38 8.42 24.90 11.93
C TYR A 38 7.62 25.94 11.14
N CYS A 39 6.70 25.46 10.29
CA CYS A 39 5.72 26.32 9.65
C CYS A 39 4.41 26.31 10.45
N ASP A 40 3.98 27.49 10.90
CA ASP A 40 2.63 27.73 11.41
C ASP A 40 1.66 27.82 10.24
N CYS A 41 0.86 26.78 10.08
CA CYS A 41 -0.04 26.63 8.94
C CYS A 41 -1.40 27.26 9.19
N PRO A 42 -1.94 28.03 8.23
CA PRO A 42 -3.19 28.74 8.45
C PRO A 42 -4.39 27.78 8.53
N LEU A 43 -5.23 28.06 9.52
CA LEU A 43 -6.53 27.44 9.73
C LEU A 43 -7.64 28.44 9.38
N THR A 44 -8.71 27.94 8.76
CA THR A 44 -9.91 28.67 8.40
C THR A 44 -11.13 27.98 9.01
N GLN A 45 -12.30 28.61 8.98
CA GLN A 45 -13.49 28.07 9.65
C GLN A 45 -13.98 26.70 9.13
N GLY A 46 -13.50 26.23 7.98
CA GLY A 46 -13.92 24.97 7.39
C GLY A 46 -12.77 24.13 6.84
N GLY A 47 -11.52 24.42 7.22
CA GLY A 47 -10.36 23.76 6.63
C GLY A 47 -9.09 24.56 6.81
N GLY A 48 -8.06 24.24 6.05
CA GLY A 48 -6.78 24.94 6.11
C GLY A 48 -5.70 24.18 5.38
N PHE A 49 -4.47 24.39 5.83
CA PHE A 49 -3.31 23.71 5.30
C PHE A 49 -2.56 22.98 6.42
N GLN A 50 -1.87 21.91 6.06
CA GLN A 50 -1.02 21.14 6.95
C GLN A 50 0.19 20.58 6.20
N GLY A 51 1.08 19.92 6.93
CA GLY A 51 2.35 19.43 6.41
C GLY A 51 3.52 20.22 6.98
N ILE A 52 4.73 19.81 6.65
CA ILE A 52 5.95 20.46 7.18
C ILE A 52 6.06 21.88 6.63
N HIS A 53 5.61 22.10 5.40
CA HIS A 53 5.65 23.37 4.70
C HIS A 53 4.25 23.91 4.40
N CYS A 54 3.19 23.43 5.06
CA CYS A 54 1.80 23.80 4.79
C CYS A 54 1.36 23.52 3.35
N GLU A 55 1.88 22.46 2.75
CA GLU A 55 1.67 22.07 1.36
C GLU A 55 0.34 21.37 1.09
N THR A 56 -0.23 20.70 2.10
CA THR A 56 -1.42 19.86 1.92
C THR A 56 -2.67 20.61 2.36
N PRO A 57 -3.59 20.93 1.43
CA PRO A 57 -4.88 21.50 1.80
C PRO A 57 -5.76 20.43 2.46
N PHE A 58 -6.61 20.87 3.38
CA PHE A 58 -7.65 20.02 3.95
C PHE A 58 -8.97 20.79 4.15
N LEU A 59 -10.07 20.06 4.07
CA LEU A 59 -11.41 20.51 4.42
C LEU A 59 -11.86 19.83 5.72
N GLU A 60 -12.34 20.61 6.68
CA GLU A 60 -12.91 20.09 7.92
C GLU A 60 -14.40 19.81 7.75
N CYS A 61 -14.77 18.55 7.96
CA CYS A 61 -16.12 18.04 7.82
C CYS A 61 -16.70 17.73 9.20
N THR A 62 -18.01 17.96 9.37
CA THR A 62 -18.70 17.58 10.61
C THR A 62 -20.03 16.90 10.31
N ASP A 63 -20.38 15.90 11.12
CA ASP A 63 -21.72 15.29 11.11
C ASP A 63 -22.59 15.99 12.17
N GLY A 64 -23.19 17.12 11.79
CA GLY A 64 -24.04 17.91 12.68
C GLY A 64 -23.34 18.35 13.97
N GLY A 65 -22.02 18.55 13.93
CA GLY A 65 -21.19 18.94 15.09
C GLY A 65 -20.85 17.82 16.08
N ARG A 66 -21.22 16.55 15.83
CA ARG A 66 -20.92 15.44 16.76
C ARG A 66 -19.54 14.83 16.56
N ARG A 67 -19.11 14.72 15.30
CA ARG A 67 -17.82 14.18 14.88
C ARG A 67 -17.21 15.12 13.85
N ALA A 68 -15.89 15.31 13.92
CA ALA A 68 -15.14 16.12 12.98
C ALA A 68 -14.02 15.28 12.34
N TRP A 69 -13.87 15.37 11.02
CA TRP A 69 -12.78 14.72 10.28
C TRP A 69 -12.27 15.65 9.19
N ARG A 70 -11.03 15.46 8.74
CA ARG A 70 -10.44 16.28 7.67
C ARG A 70 -10.27 15.49 6.38
N CYS A 71 -10.80 16.01 5.28
CA CYS A 71 -10.55 15.51 3.94
C CYS A 71 -9.33 16.22 3.35
N MET A 72 -8.28 15.47 3.03
CA MET A 72 -7.01 16.00 2.53
C MET A 72 -7.03 16.18 1.02
N ASN A 73 -6.00 16.84 0.48
CA ASN A 73 -5.70 16.91 -0.95
C ASN A 73 -6.87 17.40 -1.82
N GLY A 74 -7.67 18.32 -1.28
CA GLY A 74 -8.84 18.87 -1.98
C GLY A 74 -10.09 17.99 -1.94
N GLY A 75 -10.11 16.95 -1.10
CA GLY A 75 -11.30 16.14 -0.88
C GLY A 75 -12.48 16.93 -0.29
N MET A 76 -13.70 16.52 -0.64
CA MET A 76 -14.95 17.14 -0.19
C MET A 76 -15.69 16.26 0.81
N CYS A 77 -16.48 16.88 1.70
CA CYS A 77 -17.33 16.13 2.64
C CYS A 77 -18.43 15.38 1.88
N LYS A 78 -18.59 14.09 2.17
CA LYS A 78 -19.72 13.32 1.68
C LYS A 78 -20.94 13.59 2.57
N SER A 79 -22.06 13.98 1.98
CA SER A 79 -23.34 14.12 2.70
C SER A 79 -23.96 12.73 2.91
N GLY A 80 -24.05 12.24 4.16
CA GLY A 80 -24.76 10.99 4.47
C GLY A 80 -24.50 10.42 5.88
N ASP A 81 -25.36 9.46 6.28
CA ASP A 81 -25.46 8.93 7.66
C ASP A 81 -24.40 7.88 8.06
N THR A 82 -23.50 7.46 7.16
CA THR A 82 -22.53 6.39 7.47
C THR A 82 -21.10 6.69 7.02
N ALA A 83 -20.22 6.67 8.03
CA ALA A 83 -18.75 6.69 8.04
C ALA A 83 -18.05 7.96 7.54
N GLU A 84 -16.95 8.30 8.22
CA GLU A 84 -15.99 9.39 7.95
C GLU A 84 -15.31 9.19 6.59
N VAL A 85 -16.06 9.42 5.52
CA VAL A 85 -15.63 9.16 4.15
C VAL A 85 -15.70 10.45 3.36
N CYS A 86 -14.57 10.80 2.75
CA CYS A 86 -14.42 11.94 1.86
C CYS A 86 -14.69 11.55 0.40
N HIS A 87 -15.15 12.52 -0.39
CA HIS A 87 -15.12 12.40 -1.85
C HIS A 87 -13.75 12.88 -2.34
N CYS A 88 -12.94 11.95 -2.85
CA CYS A 88 -11.56 12.23 -3.25
C CYS A 88 -11.44 12.59 -4.72
N PRO A 89 -10.51 13.49 -5.09
CA PRO A 89 -10.10 13.69 -6.48
C PRO A 89 -9.48 12.42 -7.08
N ASP A 90 -9.43 12.32 -8.40
CA ASP A 90 -9.05 11.10 -9.14
C ASP A 90 -7.70 10.50 -8.70
N GLU A 91 -6.72 11.34 -8.35
CA GLU A 91 -5.37 10.92 -7.98
C GLU A 91 -5.19 10.62 -6.49
N PHE A 92 -6.26 10.67 -5.69
CA PHE A 92 -6.21 10.43 -4.26
C PHE A 92 -7.28 9.44 -3.79
N VAL A 93 -6.91 8.59 -2.83
CA VAL A 93 -7.78 7.58 -2.22
C VAL A 93 -7.57 7.52 -0.71
N GLY A 94 -8.32 6.64 -0.05
CA GLY A 94 -8.39 6.55 1.41
C GLY A 94 -9.70 7.13 1.95
N THR A 95 -10.00 6.90 3.21
CA THR A 95 -11.22 7.45 3.83
C THR A 95 -11.17 8.97 3.91
N ARG A 96 -9.96 9.54 3.94
CA ARG A 96 -9.70 10.97 4.09
C ARG A 96 -8.87 11.54 2.94
N CYS A 97 -8.78 10.83 1.81
CA CYS A 97 -8.01 11.22 0.63
C CYS A 97 -6.52 11.43 0.91
N GLU A 98 -5.97 10.67 1.86
CA GLU A 98 -4.60 10.78 2.35
C GLU A 98 -3.56 10.04 1.50
N ILE A 99 -4.00 9.18 0.58
CA ILE A 99 -3.11 8.32 -0.24
C ILE A 99 -3.13 8.84 -1.68
N PHE A 100 -1.96 9.17 -2.23
CA PHE A 100 -1.81 9.49 -3.65
C PHE A 100 -1.68 8.19 -4.48
N THR A 101 -2.48 8.05 -5.52
CA THR A 101 -2.46 6.90 -6.46
C THR A 101 -2.23 7.30 -7.90
N GLY A 102 -1.99 8.59 -8.15
CA GLY A 102 -1.83 9.07 -9.51
C GLY A 102 -0.55 8.66 -10.20
N PRO A 103 -0.53 8.80 -11.53
CA PRO A 103 0.69 8.62 -12.29
C PRO A 103 1.73 9.58 -11.72
N VAL A 104 2.90 9.04 -11.37
CA VAL A 104 4.03 9.84 -10.93
C VAL A 104 4.57 10.51 -12.19
N ASP A 105 3.92 11.60 -12.60
CA ASP A 105 4.27 12.38 -13.79
C ASP A 105 5.74 12.82 -13.66
N GLY A 106 6.56 12.19 -14.48
CA GLY A 106 8.01 12.08 -14.28
C GLY A 106 8.54 10.76 -14.83
N VAL A 107 7.66 9.77 -14.94
CA VAL A 107 7.82 8.67 -15.89
C VAL A 107 7.25 9.13 -17.23
N PRO A 108 8.07 9.44 -18.26
CA PRO A 108 7.53 9.62 -19.60
C PRO A 108 6.72 8.36 -19.95
N GLU A 109 5.59 8.51 -20.66
CA GLU A 109 4.73 7.43 -21.17
C GLU A 109 5.47 6.50 -22.18
N ILE A 110 6.57 5.89 -21.73
CA ILE A 110 7.46 4.97 -22.44
C ILE A 110 7.91 3.85 -21.49
N TYR A 111 7.08 3.52 -20.50
CA TYR A 111 7.12 2.20 -19.88
C TYR A 111 5.86 1.42 -20.24
N ASP A 112 5.54 1.40 -21.54
CA ASP A 112 5.24 0.13 -22.17
C ASP A 112 6.48 -0.75 -22.01
N VAL A 113 6.67 -1.33 -20.82
CA VAL A 113 7.48 -2.54 -20.69
C VAL A 113 6.66 -3.62 -21.36
N ALA A 114 6.65 -3.58 -22.70
CA ALA A 114 6.37 -4.75 -23.50
C ALA A 114 7.21 -5.85 -22.86
N ALA A 115 6.52 -6.80 -22.23
CA ALA A 115 7.12 -7.88 -21.47
C ALA A 115 8.37 -8.39 -22.19
N ASP A 116 9.56 -8.02 -21.70
CA ASP A 116 10.81 -8.61 -22.17
C ASP A 116 10.90 -10.01 -21.56
N SER A 117 10.03 -10.87 -22.06
CA SER A 117 10.07 -12.31 -21.91
C SER A 117 11.10 -12.93 -22.87
N ARG A 118 11.89 -12.11 -23.58
CA ARG A 118 12.87 -12.58 -24.57
C ARG A 118 14.32 -12.45 -24.12
N GLN A 119 14.60 -12.11 -22.87
CA GLN A 119 15.98 -11.98 -22.41
C GLN A 119 16.60 -13.25 -21.79
N PHE A 120 15.83 -14.35 -21.61
CA PHE A 120 16.37 -15.59 -21.03
C PHE A 120 16.80 -16.67 -22.05
N SER A 121 16.60 -16.48 -23.37
CA SER A 121 16.56 -17.64 -24.28
C SER A 121 17.46 -17.62 -25.51
N ARG A 122 18.57 -16.87 -25.53
CA ARG A 122 19.54 -16.96 -26.65
C ARG A 122 20.87 -17.64 -26.33
N GLU A 123 21.38 -17.54 -25.11
CA GLU A 123 22.58 -18.28 -24.70
C GLU A 123 22.25 -19.63 -24.04
N ALA A 124 21.13 -19.72 -23.29
CA ALA A 124 20.74 -20.94 -22.57
C ALA A 124 20.28 -22.08 -23.52
N ILE A 125 19.61 -21.76 -24.64
CA ILE A 125 19.16 -22.77 -25.61
C ILE A 125 20.36 -23.43 -26.31
N SER A 126 21.41 -22.66 -26.60
CA SER A 126 22.64 -23.18 -27.22
C SER A 126 23.34 -24.20 -26.30
N ILE A 127 23.41 -23.90 -24.99
CA ILE A 127 24.06 -24.80 -24.02
C ILE A 127 23.28 -26.11 -23.86
N VAL A 128 21.95 -26.06 -23.71
CA VAL A 128 21.11 -27.25 -23.50
C VAL A 128 21.10 -28.16 -24.72
N THR A 129 21.03 -27.57 -25.93
CA THR A 129 21.08 -28.33 -27.19
C THR A 129 22.45 -28.99 -27.40
N MET A 130 23.54 -28.26 -27.14
CA MET A 130 24.90 -28.82 -27.24
C MET A 130 25.13 -29.94 -26.22
N ALA A 131 24.71 -29.77 -24.96
CA ALA A 131 24.83 -30.82 -23.95
C ALA A 131 24.05 -32.08 -24.33
N SER A 132 22.84 -31.92 -24.86
CA SER A 132 21.98 -33.03 -25.31
C SER A 132 22.60 -33.80 -26.48
N LEU A 133 23.19 -33.09 -27.45
CA LEU A 133 23.88 -33.72 -28.58
C LEU A 133 25.13 -34.48 -28.12
N VAL A 134 25.94 -33.90 -27.24
CA VAL A 134 27.15 -34.56 -26.71
C VAL A 134 26.79 -35.85 -25.96
N LEU A 135 25.73 -35.83 -25.14
CA LEU A 135 25.23 -37.02 -24.46
C LEU A 135 24.71 -38.07 -25.44
N ALA A 136 23.97 -37.67 -26.48
CA ALA A 136 23.53 -38.60 -27.51
C ALA A 136 24.72 -39.26 -28.21
N PHE A 137 25.73 -38.50 -28.65
CA PHE A 137 26.93 -39.06 -29.27
C PHE A 137 27.73 -39.97 -28.34
N ALA A 138 27.82 -39.63 -27.04
CA ALA A 138 28.44 -40.48 -26.03
C ALA A 138 27.65 -41.79 -25.85
N CYS A 139 26.32 -41.74 -25.84
CA CYS A 139 25.45 -42.92 -25.78
C CYS A 139 25.52 -43.77 -27.05
N PHE A 140 25.58 -43.16 -28.23
CA PHE A 140 25.74 -43.90 -29.49
C PHE A 140 27.11 -44.57 -29.61
N SER A 141 28.18 -43.88 -29.19
CA SER A 141 29.53 -44.46 -29.20
C SER A 141 29.72 -45.54 -28.15
N SER A 142 29.21 -45.36 -26.93
CA SER A 142 29.20 -46.41 -25.89
C SER A 142 28.28 -47.58 -26.26
N GLY A 143 27.13 -47.32 -26.88
CA GLY A 143 26.22 -48.33 -27.44
C GLY A 143 26.83 -49.12 -28.60
N PHE A 144 27.70 -48.51 -29.42
CA PHE A 144 28.46 -49.22 -30.46
C PHE A 144 29.57 -50.10 -29.87
N LEU A 145 30.18 -49.70 -28.75
CA LEU A 145 31.20 -50.48 -28.03
C LEU A 145 30.58 -51.62 -27.20
N VAL A 146 29.38 -51.41 -26.65
CA VAL A 146 28.63 -52.41 -25.86
C VAL A 146 27.69 -53.26 -26.76
N GLY A 147 27.41 -52.84 -28.00
CA GLY A 147 26.70 -53.60 -29.03
C GLY A 147 27.42 -54.84 -29.56
N ARG A 148 28.58 -55.17 -28.97
CA ARG A 148 29.22 -56.50 -29.07
C ARG A 148 29.13 -57.34 -27.79
N ARG A 149 28.31 -56.96 -26.82
CA ARG A 149 28.12 -57.71 -25.58
C ARG A 149 26.64 -57.75 -25.21
N GLU A 150 26.00 -58.79 -25.76
CA GLU A 150 24.81 -59.51 -25.32
C GLU A 150 23.62 -58.74 -24.72
N ARG A 151 22.47 -58.98 -25.36
CA ARG A 151 21.12 -58.84 -24.80
C ARG A 151 21.06 -59.32 -23.35
N SER A 152 20.69 -58.41 -22.46
CA SER A 152 19.91 -58.75 -21.26
C SER A 152 19.12 -57.53 -20.81
N SER A 153 17.82 -57.54 -21.09
CA SER A 153 16.85 -56.59 -20.54
C SER A 153 16.80 -56.69 -19.01
N PRO A 154 16.56 -55.56 -18.32
CA PRO A 154 15.74 -55.59 -17.13
C PRO A 154 14.49 -54.71 -17.34
N SER A 155 13.33 -55.35 -17.31
CA SER A 155 12.03 -54.74 -17.12
C SER A 155 11.93 -54.22 -15.68
N VAL A 156 11.76 -52.91 -15.50
CA VAL A 156 11.34 -52.34 -14.21
C VAL A 156 9.96 -51.73 -14.40
N GLU A 157 8.99 -52.43 -13.82
CA GLU A 157 7.59 -52.10 -13.62
C GLU A 157 7.50 -51.00 -12.55
N PHE A 158 6.80 -49.91 -12.84
CA PHE A 158 6.38 -48.95 -11.82
C PHE A 158 4.92 -48.58 -12.05
N ASP A 159 4.05 -49.41 -11.49
CA ASP A 159 2.64 -49.09 -11.30
C ASP A 159 2.47 -48.17 -10.10
N SER A 160 1.78 -47.05 -10.30
CA SER A 160 1.26 -46.22 -9.21
C SER A 160 -0.07 -45.63 -9.67
N ASN A 161 -1.09 -46.43 -9.42
CA ASN A 161 -2.51 -46.18 -9.58
C ASN A 161 -2.98 -45.14 -8.54
N CYS A 162 -3.72 -44.12 -8.98
CA CYS A 162 -4.40 -43.15 -8.13
C CYS A 162 -5.91 -43.46 -8.17
N ASN A 163 -6.37 -44.39 -7.33
CA ASN A 163 -7.79 -44.59 -7.08
C ASN A 163 -8.02 -45.28 -5.73
N SER A 164 -8.64 -44.57 -4.79
CA SER A 164 -9.34 -45.19 -3.65
C SER A 164 -10.68 -44.50 -3.50
N GLN A 165 -11.69 -45.18 -4.03
CA GLN A 165 -13.11 -44.87 -3.94
C GLN A 165 -13.63 -45.47 -2.63
N SER A 166 -14.22 -44.64 -1.76
CA SER A 166 -15.12 -45.10 -0.71
C SER A 166 -16.23 -44.06 -0.58
N GLN A 167 -17.42 -44.44 -1.07
CA GLN A 167 -18.66 -43.71 -0.91
C GLN A 167 -19.17 -43.85 0.51
N VAL A 168 -19.62 -42.75 1.13
CA VAL A 168 -20.68 -42.77 2.13
C VAL A 168 -21.63 -41.62 1.81
N GLU A 169 -22.89 -41.98 1.78
CA GLU A 169 -24.07 -41.27 1.32
C GLU A 169 -24.57 -40.23 2.35
N ASN A 170 -25.17 -39.18 1.80
CA ASN A 170 -25.98 -38.10 2.39
C ASN A 170 -26.53 -38.28 3.82
N THR A 171 -26.32 -37.28 4.68
CA THR A 171 -27.36 -36.80 5.62
C THR A 171 -27.07 -35.35 6.04
N GLU A 172 -28.02 -34.46 5.80
CA GLU A 172 -28.13 -33.10 6.37
C GLU A 172 -28.12 -33.13 7.91
N PRO A 173 -27.63 -32.07 8.55
CA PRO A 173 -28.30 -31.60 9.75
C PRO A 173 -28.75 -30.14 9.58
N GLU A 174 -30.06 -29.97 9.74
CA GLU A 174 -30.73 -28.70 10.01
C GLU A 174 -29.97 -27.93 11.10
N PHE A 175 -29.57 -26.70 10.81
CA PHE A 175 -29.28 -25.72 11.86
C PHE A 175 -30.37 -24.65 11.81
N VAL A 176 -31.27 -24.78 12.77
CA VAL A 176 -32.48 -24.00 12.99
C VAL A 176 -32.12 -22.56 13.33
N ASP A 177 -32.82 -21.65 12.65
CA ASP A 177 -32.93 -20.23 12.91
C ASP A 177 -33.48 -19.97 14.33
N SER A 178 -32.93 -19.00 15.02
CA SER A 178 -33.49 -18.50 16.28
C SER A 178 -33.39 -16.99 16.29
N GLN A 179 -34.29 -16.36 15.55
CA GLN A 179 -34.87 -15.07 15.89
C GLN A 179 -35.41 -15.15 17.32
N GLN A 180 -34.99 -14.23 18.18
CA GLN A 180 -35.70 -13.92 19.41
C GLN A 180 -35.87 -12.40 19.49
N ASP A 181 -37.09 -11.99 19.20
CA ASP A 181 -37.66 -10.67 19.46
C ASP A 181 -37.68 -10.41 20.97
N ASP A 182 -37.24 -9.23 21.39
CA ASP A 182 -37.55 -8.68 22.73
C ASP A 182 -37.56 -7.14 22.68
N GLU A 183 -38.77 -6.57 22.53
CA GLU A 183 -39.18 -5.24 23.00
C GLU A 183 -40.71 -5.30 23.24
N PRO A 184 -41.36 -4.54 24.16
CA PRO A 184 -40.93 -3.72 25.31
C PRO A 184 -41.65 -4.15 26.63
N PRO A 185 -41.56 -3.34 27.71
CA PRO A 185 -42.82 -2.87 28.28
C PRO A 185 -42.93 -1.35 28.35
N GLU A 186 -44.14 -0.86 28.02
CA GLU A 186 -44.59 0.51 28.28
C GLU A 186 -44.51 0.85 29.78
N LEU A 187 -44.07 2.07 30.09
CA LEU A 187 -44.54 2.76 31.29
C LEU A 187 -45.01 4.17 30.94
N SER A 188 -46.32 4.32 31.10
CA SER A 188 -47.16 5.49 30.83
C SER A 188 -46.80 6.72 31.67
N LYS A 189 -46.83 7.87 30.99
CA LYS A 189 -47.37 9.20 31.33
C LYS A 189 -47.42 9.65 32.81
N ASP A 190 -46.82 10.82 33.07
CA ASP A 190 -47.50 12.07 33.48
C ASP A 190 -46.57 12.95 34.33
N LEU A 191 -46.15 14.12 33.83
CA LEU A 191 -46.24 15.38 34.58
C LEU A 191 -46.05 16.59 33.65
N GLN A 192 -47.15 17.34 33.48
CA GLN A 192 -47.16 18.73 33.08
C GLN A 192 -46.77 19.63 34.27
N ILE A 193 -46.52 20.92 33.98
CA ILE A 193 -46.44 22.09 34.89
C ILE A 193 -45.01 22.23 35.49
N THR A 194 -44.22 23.26 35.19
CA THR A 194 -44.48 24.70 35.24
C THR A 194 -43.51 25.46 34.33
#